data_AF-A0A955WIA1-F1
#
_entry.id   AF-A0A955WIA1-F1
#
_cell.length_a   1.000
_cell.length_b   1.000
_cell.length_c   1.000
_cell.angle_alpha   90.00
_cell.angle_beta   90.00
_cell.angle_gamma   90.00
#
_symmetry.space_group_name_H-M   'P 1'
#
loop_
_entity.id
_entity.type
_entity.pdbx_description
1 polymer ?
#
loop_
_entity_poly.entity_id
_entity_poly.type
_entity_poly.pdbx_seq_one_letter_code
_entity_poly.pdbx_strand_id
1 'polypeptide(L)'
;LPEPRPNLEAAVGAQLKAEGRELEKLRRIEQEVDTRIGSHERARIMQLMGAVFAAVYVTLATLSHSGIFDAAHGTMYAINLLYGVALGVATWMFRDTLRANRVNRRFAVGMGIPFAVPVLYWPVAMWKGVPFAEAIGVIELIYFMSSALIAAAIDFRLLWPAAIYLVAFVINAALPEYCYEILAAATLAALGLAANMIRHPSRTAPKNRASLPSMPG
;
A
#
# COMPACT_ATOMS: atom_id res chain seq x y z
N LEU A 1 -49.81 -38.52 16.05
CA LEU A 1 -48.93 -37.49 15.44
C LEU A 1 -49.02 -36.25 16.31
N PRO A 2 -47.90 -35.57 16.62
CA PRO A 2 -47.96 -34.31 17.37
C PRO A 2 -48.80 -33.28 16.60
N GLU A 3 -49.64 -32.53 17.30
CA GLU A 3 -50.47 -31.48 16.70
C GLU A 3 -49.61 -30.32 16.19
N PRO A 4 -49.89 -29.76 15.00
CA PRO A 4 -49.18 -28.60 14.46
C PRO A 4 -49.27 -27.42 15.42
N ARG A 5 -48.14 -26.76 15.70
CA ARG A 5 -48.09 -25.54 16.53
C ARG A 5 -47.67 -24.35 15.68
N PRO A 6 -48.61 -23.71 14.96
CA PRO A 6 -48.30 -22.69 13.94
C PRO A 6 -47.53 -21.49 14.50
N ASN A 7 -47.79 -21.12 15.76
CA ASN A 7 -47.08 -20.02 16.42
C ASN A 7 -45.60 -20.33 16.68
N LEU A 8 -45.27 -21.59 17.01
CA LEU A 8 -43.88 -22.01 17.20
C LEU A 8 -43.14 -22.12 15.86
N GLU A 9 -43.80 -22.68 14.84
CA GLU A 9 -43.22 -22.76 13.49
C GLU A 9 -42.93 -21.37 12.92
N ALA A 10 -43.83 -20.41 13.13
CA ALA A 10 -43.61 -19.01 12.74
C ALA A 10 -42.46 -18.35 13.50
N ALA A 11 -42.35 -18.58 14.82
CA ALA A 11 -41.28 -18.03 15.65
C ALA A 11 -39.90 -18.61 15.26
N VAL A 12 -39.81 -19.93 15.07
CA VAL A 12 -38.59 -20.61 14.59
C VAL A 12 -38.22 -20.12 13.19
N GLY A 13 -39.20 -19.99 12.29
CA GLY A 13 -38.97 -19.46 10.95
C GLY A 13 -38.46 -18.01 10.94
N ALA A 14 -38.95 -17.16 11.85
CA ALA A 14 -38.47 -15.79 12.01
C ALA A 14 -37.04 -15.74 12.57
N GLN A 15 -36.74 -16.58 13.57
CA GLN A 15 -35.41 -16.69 14.16
C GLN A 15 -34.37 -17.16 13.13
N LEU A 16 -34.66 -18.23 12.39
CA LEU A 16 -33.77 -18.75 11.34
C LEU A 16 -33.50 -17.70 10.24
N LYS A 17 -34.50 -16.89 9.87
CA LYS A 17 -34.32 -15.77 8.93
C LYS A 17 -33.43 -14.67 9.51
N ALA A 18 -33.56 -14.36 10.80
CA ALA A 18 -32.72 -13.36 11.47
C ALA A 18 -31.26 -13.84 11.54
N GLU A 19 -31.03 -15.08 11.99
CA GLU A 19 -29.71 -15.72 12.03
C GLU A 19 -29.08 -15.79 10.64
N GLY A 20 -29.85 -16.14 9.60
CA GLY A 20 -29.39 -16.14 8.21
C GLY A 20 -28.89 -14.77 7.74
N ARG A 21 -29.62 -13.69 8.07
CA ARG A 21 -29.21 -12.31 7.74
C ARG A 21 -27.96 -11.89 8.50
N GLU A 22 -27.83 -12.28 9.76
CA GLU A 22 -26.66 -11.97 10.57
C GLU A 22 -25.40 -12.69 10.04
N LEU A 23 -25.51 -13.97 9.70
CA LEU A 23 -24.43 -14.74 9.09
C LEU A 23 -24.02 -14.16 7.74
N GLU A 24 -24.97 -13.73 6.90
CA GLU A 24 -24.67 -13.06 5.63
C GLU A 24 -23.94 -11.73 5.85
N LYS A 25 -24.36 -10.93 6.85
CA LYS A 25 -23.69 -9.70 7.23
C LYS A 25 -22.25 -9.94 7.71
N LEU A 26 -22.03 -10.96 8.54
CA LEU A 26 -20.70 -11.34 9.02
C LEU A 26 -19.79 -11.78 7.87
N ARG A 27 -20.30 -12.61 6.95
CA ARG A 27 -19.57 -13.03 5.74
C ARG A 27 -19.18 -11.83 4.87
N ARG A 28 -20.08 -10.86 4.71
CA ARG A 28 -19.80 -9.63 3.94
C ARG A 28 -18.71 -8.80 4.61
N ILE A 29 -18.75 -8.63 5.93
CA ILE A 29 -17.70 -7.91 6.68
C ILE A 29 -16.37 -8.64 6.54
N GLU A 30 -16.35 -9.97 6.67
CA GLU A 30 -15.15 -10.80 6.50
C GLU A 30 -14.54 -10.61 5.10
N GLN A 31 -15.36 -10.65 4.05
CA GLN A 31 -14.90 -10.38 2.67
C GLN A 31 -14.39 -8.95 2.46
N GLU A 32 -15.01 -7.96 3.11
CA GLU A 32 -14.60 -6.56 2.98
C GLU A 32 -13.21 -6.29 3.59
N VAL A 33 -12.81 -7.07 4.59
CA VAL A 33 -11.52 -6.95 5.29
C VAL A 33 -10.50 -8.01 4.89
N ASP A 34 -10.86 -8.97 4.03
CA ASP A 34 -9.94 -10.03 3.60
C ASP A 34 -8.81 -9.46 2.73
N THR A 35 -7.60 -9.46 3.27
CA THR A 35 -6.40 -8.99 2.58
C THR A 35 -5.94 -9.94 1.46
N ARG A 36 -6.47 -11.16 1.38
CA ARG A 36 -6.08 -12.14 0.34
C ARG A 36 -6.66 -11.79 -1.02
N ILE A 37 -7.86 -11.19 -1.05
CA ILE A 37 -8.54 -10.79 -2.29
C ILE A 37 -7.68 -9.74 -3.01
N GLY A 38 -7.20 -10.05 -4.21
CA GLY A 38 -6.37 -9.15 -5.01
C GLY A 38 -4.90 -9.03 -4.55
N SER A 39 -4.44 -9.89 -3.64
CA SER A 39 -3.08 -9.81 -3.08
C SER A 39 -1.98 -9.98 -4.13
N HIS A 40 -2.17 -10.89 -5.10
CA HIS A 40 -1.21 -11.11 -6.16
C HIS A 40 -1.07 -9.89 -7.09
N GLU A 41 -2.18 -9.26 -7.45
CA GLU A 41 -2.23 -8.06 -8.28
C GLU A 41 -1.54 -6.88 -7.58
N ARG A 42 -1.89 -6.62 -6.31
CA ARG A 42 -1.23 -5.58 -5.51
C ARG A 42 0.28 -5.79 -5.41
N ALA A 43 0.70 -7.03 -5.17
CA ALA A 43 2.13 -7.36 -5.10
C ALA A 43 2.84 -7.21 -6.45
N ARG A 44 2.20 -7.59 -7.56
CA ARG A 44 2.76 -7.36 -8.92
C ARG A 44 2.91 -5.88 -9.22
N ILE A 45 1.92 -5.06 -8.88
CA ILE A 45 1.99 -3.60 -9.05
C ILE A 45 3.19 -3.04 -8.27
N MET A 46 3.33 -3.42 -6.98
CA MET A 46 4.45 -2.96 -6.15
C MET A 46 5.81 -3.39 -6.70
N GLN A 47 5.95 -4.63 -7.18
CA GLN A 47 7.20 -5.09 -7.80
C GLN A 47 7.54 -4.34 -9.08
N LEU A 48 6.56 -4.15 -9.96
CA LEU A 48 6.77 -3.44 -11.21
C LEU A 48 7.18 -1.99 -10.94
N MET A 49 6.50 -1.32 -10.00
CA MET A 49 6.86 0.03 -9.59
C MET A 49 8.27 0.09 -8.99
N GLY A 50 8.60 -0.82 -8.08
CA GLY A 50 9.95 -0.90 -7.50
C GLY A 50 11.03 -1.06 -8.55
N ALA A 51 10.84 -1.97 -9.50
CA ALA A 51 11.80 -2.22 -10.58
C ALA A 51 11.93 -1.01 -11.53
N VAL A 52 10.82 -0.44 -11.97
CA VAL A 52 10.82 0.72 -12.89
C VAL A 52 11.47 1.93 -12.22
N PHE A 53 11.19 2.18 -10.94
CA PHE A 53 11.70 3.34 -10.23
C PHE A 53 13.20 3.19 -9.97
N ALA A 54 13.62 2.03 -9.49
CA ALA A 54 15.02 1.73 -9.30
C ALA A 54 15.81 1.87 -10.61
N ALA A 55 15.29 1.37 -11.73
CA ALA A 55 15.93 1.51 -13.03
C ALA A 55 16.11 2.98 -13.45
N VAL A 56 15.08 3.82 -13.25
CA VAL A 56 15.17 5.26 -13.53
C VAL A 56 16.19 5.94 -12.62
N TYR A 57 16.15 5.69 -11.32
CA TYR A 57 17.09 6.32 -10.37
C TYR A 57 18.53 5.87 -10.58
N VAL A 58 18.79 4.59 -10.89
CA VAL A 58 20.12 4.11 -11.28
C VAL A 58 20.60 4.78 -12.57
N THR A 59 19.70 4.99 -13.54
CA THR A 59 20.03 5.71 -14.77
C THR A 59 20.43 7.16 -14.47
N LEU A 60 19.66 7.85 -13.62
CA LEU A 60 19.99 9.22 -13.20
C LEU A 60 21.31 9.30 -12.43
N ALA A 61 21.56 8.37 -11.50
CA ALA A 61 22.82 8.27 -10.79
C ALA A 61 24.00 8.14 -11.78
N THR A 62 23.87 7.23 -12.76
CA THR A 62 24.92 6.99 -13.77
C THR A 62 25.17 8.23 -14.64
N LEU A 63 24.10 8.91 -15.08
CA LEU A 63 24.21 10.14 -15.86
C LEU A 63 24.77 11.31 -15.04
N SER A 64 24.47 11.37 -13.74
CA SER A 64 25.00 12.39 -12.83
C SER A 64 26.49 12.19 -12.56
N HIS A 65 26.93 10.97 -12.26
CA HIS A 65 28.35 10.67 -12.04
C HIS A 65 29.23 10.85 -13.27
N SER A 66 28.66 10.69 -14.46
CA SER A 66 29.36 10.95 -15.72
C SER A 66 29.44 12.43 -16.09
N GLY A 67 28.80 13.32 -15.31
CA GLY A 67 28.70 14.76 -15.61
C GLY A 67 27.87 15.08 -16.85
N ILE A 68 27.11 14.12 -17.37
CA ILE A 68 26.22 14.31 -18.54
C ILE A 68 24.94 15.03 -18.13
N PHE A 69 24.52 14.85 -16.87
CA PHE A 69 23.25 15.34 -16.37
C PHE A 69 23.39 15.97 -14.99
N ASP A 70 22.92 17.21 -14.85
CA ASP A 70 22.86 17.89 -13.56
C ASP A 70 21.55 17.61 -12.85
N ALA A 71 21.65 17.23 -11.57
CA ALA A 71 20.51 16.96 -10.72
C ALA A 71 19.64 18.22 -10.57
N ALA A 72 18.38 18.13 -11.04
CA ALA A 72 17.47 19.26 -11.07
C ALA A 72 16.08 18.92 -10.52
N HIS A 73 15.51 19.88 -9.78
CA HIS A 73 14.14 19.81 -9.25
C HIS A 73 13.10 19.55 -10.35
N GLY A 74 13.25 20.22 -11.51
CA GLY A 74 12.34 20.08 -12.64
C GLY A 74 12.29 18.65 -13.19
N THR A 75 13.43 17.96 -13.23
CA THR A 75 13.49 16.56 -13.68
C THR A 75 12.75 15.65 -12.71
N MET A 76 12.98 15.80 -11.40
CA MET A 76 12.27 15.00 -10.41
C MET A 76 10.77 15.29 -10.36
N TYR A 77 10.36 16.54 -10.59
CA TYR A 77 8.94 16.90 -10.75
C TYR A 77 8.32 16.18 -11.96
N ALA A 78 8.98 16.24 -13.13
CA ALA A 78 8.50 15.59 -14.35
C ALA A 78 8.41 14.06 -14.19
N ILE A 79 9.39 13.44 -13.55
CA ILE A 79 9.40 12.00 -13.25
C ILE A 79 8.24 11.64 -12.31
N ASN A 80 8.03 12.39 -11.22
CA ASN A 80 6.92 12.14 -10.30
C ASN A 80 5.55 12.34 -10.98
N LEU A 81 5.43 13.32 -11.87
CA LEU A 81 4.21 13.53 -12.65
C LEU A 81 3.95 12.35 -13.60
N LEU A 82 4.97 11.92 -14.34
CA LEU A 82 4.89 10.77 -15.23
C LEU A 82 4.50 9.50 -14.47
N TYR A 83 5.07 9.28 -13.28
CA TYR A 83 4.69 8.18 -12.41
C TYR A 83 3.27 8.29 -11.87
N GLY A 84 2.83 9.50 -11.50
CA GLY A 84 1.45 9.74 -11.12
C GLY A 84 0.47 9.37 -12.24
N VAL A 85 0.79 9.74 -13.48
CA VAL A 85 -0.01 9.37 -14.66
C VAL A 85 0.02 7.85 -14.87
N ALA A 86 1.18 7.22 -14.82
CA ALA A 86 1.33 5.77 -14.97
C ALA A 86 0.56 5.00 -13.89
N LEU A 87 0.61 5.44 -12.63
CA LEU A 87 -0.16 4.88 -11.53
C LEU A 87 -1.67 5.09 -11.74
N GLY A 88 -2.09 6.26 -12.24
CA GLY A 88 -3.47 6.53 -12.61
C GLY A 88 -3.99 5.56 -13.67
N VAL A 89 -3.21 5.34 -14.73
CA VAL A 89 -3.52 4.37 -15.79
C VAL A 89 -3.58 2.95 -15.22
N ALA A 90 -2.59 2.54 -14.41
CA ALA A 90 -2.58 1.22 -13.77
C ALA A 90 -3.81 1.04 -12.85
N THR A 91 -4.12 2.04 -12.03
CA THR A 91 -5.29 2.03 -11.13
C THR A 91 -6.59 1.90 -11.92
N TRP A 92 -6.67 2.55 -13.08
CA TRP A 92 -7.82 2.44 -13.98
C TRP A 92 -7.91 1.05 -14.63
N MET A 93 -6.80 0.50 -15.11
CA MET A 93 -6.74 -0.86 -15.68
C MET A 93 -7.13 -1.94 -14.65
N PHE A 94 -6.69 -1.79 -13.40
CA PHE A 94 -6.97 -2.74 -12.32
C PHE A 94 -8.19 -2.35 -11.47
N ARG A 95 -9.04 -1.42 -11.94
CA ARG A 95 -10.14 -0.84 -11.15
C ARG A 95 -11.10 -1.88 -10.57
N ASP A 96 -11.37 -2.95 -11.30
CA ASP A 96 -12.33 -3.98 -10.88
C ASP A 96 -11.77 -4.77 -9.68
N THR A 97 -10.47 -5.08 -9.71
CA THR A 97 -9.77 -5.69 -8.57
C THR A 97 -9.64 -4.71 -7.40
N LEU A 98 -9.28 -3.45 -7.69
CA LEU A 98 -9.08 -2.42 -6.66
C LEU A 98 -10.38 -2.00 -5.96
N ARG A 99 -11.53 -2.18 -6.60
CA ARG A 99 -12.85 -1.89 -6.02
C ARG A 99 -13.47 -3.07 -5.29
N ALA A 100 -12.95 -4.29 -5.47
CA ALA A 100 -13.52 -5.54 -4.97
C ALA A 100 -13.80 -5.53 -3.45
N ASN A 101 -12.92 -4.92 -2.64
CA ASN A 101 -13.13 -4.84 -1.19
C ASN A 101 -12.59 -3.53 -0.59
N ARG A 102 -12.83 -3.32 0.71
CA ARG A 102 -12.45 -2.10 1.42
C ARG A 102 -10.93 -1.96 1.52
N VAL A 103 -10.21 -3.07 1.71
CA VAL A 103 -8.74 -3.10 1.77
C VAL A 103 -8.13 -2.60 0.47
N ASN A 104 -8.60 -3.10 -0.67
CA ASN A 104 -8.10 -2.71 -1.98
C ASN A 104 -8.35 -1.23 -2.31
N ARG A 105 -9.52 -0.71 -1.92
CA ARG A 105 -9.81 0.73 -2.07
C ARG A 105 -8.88 1.58 -1.22
N ARG A 106 -8.64 1.19 0.03
CA ARG A 106 -7.68 1.87 0.92
C ARG A 106 -6.26 1.80 0.38
N PHE A 107 -5.87 0.65 -0.15
CA PHE A 107 -4.57 0.48 -0.80
C PHE A 107 -4.42 1.39 -2.01
N ALA A 108 -5.40 1.44 -2.91
CA ALA A 108 -5.37 2.32 -4.08
C ALA A 108 -5.25 3.80 -3.71
N VAL A 109 -6.05 4.26 -2.74
CA VAL A 109 -5.97 5.64 -2.23
C VAL A 109 -4.62 5.88 -1.54
N GLY A 110 -4.19 4.93 -0.71
CA GLY A 110 -2.91 4.97 -0.02
C GLY A 110 -1.74 5.11 -0.99
N MET A 111 -1.74 4.36 -2.10
CA MET A 111 -0.72 4.48 -3.14
C MET A 111 -0.69 5.84 -3.81
N GLY A 112 -1.81 6.57 -3.89
CA GLY A 112 -1.85 7.90 -4.50
C GLY A 112 -1.16 8.99 -3.66
N ILE A 113 -1.16 8.85 -2.32
CA ILE A 113 -0.60 9.86 -1.40
C ILE A 113 0.92 10.05 -1.62
N PRO A 114 1.75 8.98 -1.68
CA PRO A 114 3.16 9.08 -2.04
C PRO A 114 3.45 9.75 -3.39
N PHE A 115 2.48 9.93 -4.29
CA PHE A 115 2.72 10.66 -5.56
C PHE A 115 2.21 12.08 -5.49
N ALA A 116 1.00 12.28 -4.97
CA ALA A 116 0.40 13.60 -4.88
C ALA A 116 1.27 14.56 -4.04
N VAL A 117 1.80 14.09 -2.90
CA VAL A 117 2.58 14.95 -2.01
C VAL A 117 3.91 15.39 -2.65
N PRO A 118 4.76 14.50 -3.22
CA PRO A 118 5.96 14.93 -3.95
C PRO A 118 5.69 15.84 -5.13
N VAL A 119 4.63 15.57 -5.92
CA VAL A 119 4.26 16.43 -7.06
C VAL A 119 3.98 17.86 -6.59
N LEU A 120 3.32 18.04 -5.44
CA LEU A 120 3.10 19.36 -4.85
C LEU A 120 4.36 19.94 -4.19
N TYR A 121 5.22 19.08 -3.63
CA TYR A 121 6.44 19.49 -2.94
C TYR A 121 7.50 20.06 -3.88
N TRP A 122 7.74 19.44 -5.03
CA TRP A 122 8.83 19.84 -5.93
C TRP A 122 8.76 21.31 -6.40
N PRO A 123 7.59 21.85 -6.83
CA PRO A 123 7.48 23.27 -7.17
C PRO A 123 7.79 24.19 -5.99
N VAL A 124 7.40 23.81 -4.76
CA VAL A 124 7.68 24.58 -3.55
C VAL A 124 9.17 24.55 -3.22
N ALA A 125 9.81 23.39 -3.28
CA ALA A 125 11.25 23.24 -3.07
C ALA A 125 12.05 24.07 -4.09
N MET A 126 11.66 24.01 -5.36
CA MET A 126 12.23 24.81 -6.44
C MET A 126 12.05 26.31 -6.20
N TRP A 127 10.85 26.76 -5.81
CA TRP A 127 10.57 28.16 -5.51
C TRP A 127 11.35 28.68 -4.29
N LYS A 128 11.57 27.82 -3.30
CA LYS A 128 12.35 28.14 -2.09
C LYS A 128 13.86 27.99 -2.27
N GLY A 129 14.33 27.47 -3.40
CA GLY A 129 15.76 27.24 -3.64
C GLY A 129 16.36 26.22 -2.68
N VAL A 130 15.58 25.22 -2.25
CA VAL A 130 16.08 24.15 -1.38
C VAL A 130 17.18 23.39 -2.12
N PRO A 131 18.33 23.08 -1.48
CA PRO A 131 19.35 22.23 -2.10
C PRO A 131 18.75 20.88 -2.54
N PHE A 132 19.09 20.44 -3.75
CA PHE A 132 18.45 19.26 -4.35
C PHE A 132 18.55 18.00 -3.49
N ALA A 133 19.72 17.73 -2.90
CA ALA A 133 19.92 16.56 -2.05
C ALA A 133 19.05 16.62 -0.77
N GLU A 134 18.92 17.79 -0.15
CA GLU A 134 18.02 17.99 0.99
C GLU A 134 16.56 17.75 0.60
N ALA A 135 16.16 18.21 -0.60
CA ALA A 135 14.83 17.98 -1.13
C ALA A 135 14.54 16.47 -1.32
N ILE A 136 15.51 15.69 -1.80
CA ILE A 136 15.38 14.22 -1.88
C ILE A 136 15.22 13.60 -0.50
N GLY A 137 15.98 14.05 0.51
CA GLY A 137 15.81 13.57 1.89
C GLY A 137 14.40 13.80 2.41
N VAL A 138 13.82 14.98 2.16
CA VAL A 138 12.42 15.27 2.52
C VAL A 138 11.45 14.33 1.79
N ILE A 139 11.70 13.98 0.53
CA ILE A 139 10.89 13.00 -0.20
C ILE A 139 10.94 11.62 0.45
N GLU A 140 12.11 11.15 0.88
CA GLU A 140 12.24 9.86 1.57
C GLU A 140 11.46 9.86 2.89
N LEU A 141 11.50 10.97 3.64
CA LEU A 141 10.70 11.14 4.84
C LEU A 141 9.19 11.12 4.53
N ILE A 142 8.76 11.76 3.43
CA ILE A 142 7.37 11.70 2.94
C ILE A 142 6.98 10.26 2.60
N TYR A 143 7.85 9.50 1.94
CA TYR A 143 7.62 8.08 1.63
C TYR A 143 7.53 7.21 2.89
N PHE A 144 8.37 7.46 3.90
CA PHE A 144 8.25 6.82 5.20
C PHE A 144 6.89 7.11 5.86
N MET A 145 6.53 8.38 6.01
CA MET A 145 5.30 8.79 6.71
C MET A 145 4.05 8.25 6.01
N SER A 146 4.00 8.36 4.68
CA SER A 146 2.88 7.85 3.90
C SER A 146 2.80 6.32 3.96
N SER A 147 3.91 5.61 3.83
CA SER A 147 3.94 4.14 3.94
C SER A 147 3.57 3.66 5.35
N ALA A 148 4.02 4.36 6.39
CA ALA A 148 3.66 4.06 7.77
C ALA A 148 2.16 4.26 8.04
N LEU A 149 1.56 5.31 7.47
CA LEU A 149 0.11 5.53 7.55
C LEU A 149 -0.68 4.42 6.85
N ILE A 150 -0.22 3.98 5.67
CA ILE A 150 -0.83 2.84 4.94
C ILE A 150 -0.70 1.56 5.77
N ALA A 151 0.47 1.32 6.37
CA ALA A 151 0.70 0.18 7.24
C ALA A 151 -0.27 0.17 8.44
N ALA A 152 -0.42 1.31 9.13
CA ALA A 152 -1.37 1.44 10.22
C ALA A 152 -2.83 1.21 9.80
N ALA A 153 -3.19 1.56 8.56
CA ALA A 153 -4.56 1.43 8.04
C ALA A 153 -4.91 0.04 7.48
N ILE A 154 -3.91 -0.77 7.12
CA ILE A 154 -4.09 -2.06 6.41
C ILE A 154 -3.48 -3.23 7.19
N ASP A 155 -2.17 -3.21 7.41
CA ASP A 155 -1.41 -4.27 8.07
C ASP A 155 -0.10 -3.68 8.62
N PHE A 156 0.06 -3.71 9.95
CA PHE A 156 1.25 -3.19 10.65
C PHE A 156 2.56 -3.82 10.18
N ARG A 157 2.54 -5.01 9.57
CA ARG A 157 3.74 -5.63 8.99
C ARG A 157 4.34 -4.79 7.87
N LEU A 158 3.54 -3.98 7.18
CA LEU A 158 4.02 -3.06 6.15
C LEU A 158 4.86 -1.90 6.72
N LEU A 159 4.98 -1.78 8.05
CA LEU A 159 5.90 -0.85 8.69
C LEU A 159 7.37 -1.19 8.41
N TRP A 160 7.70 -2.46 8.16
CA TRP A 160 9.06 -2.87 7.80
C TRP A 160 9.54 -2.26 6.47
N PRO A 161 8.77 -2.37 5.36
CA PRO A 161 8.99 -1.57 4.16
C PRO A 161 9.10 -0.06 4.40
N ALA A 162 8.24 0.51 5.24
CA ALA A 162 8.29 1.94 5.53
C ALA A 162 9.61 2.34 6.21
N ALA A 163 10.08 1.55 7.18
CA ALA A 163 11.32 1.80 7.90
C ALA A 163 12.55 1.85 6.99
N ILE A 164 12.53 1.18 5.83
CA ILE A 164 13.60 1.28 4.83
C ILE A 164 13.74 2.73 4.33
N TYR A 165 12.63 3.44 4.09
CA TYR A 165 12.68 4.86 3.71
C TYR A 165 13.19 5.76 4.83
N LEU A 166 12.91 5.43 6.09
CA LEU A 166 13.46 6.17 7.23
C LEU A 166 14.98 5.99 7.33
N VAL A 167 15.47 4.76 7.13
CA VAL A 167 16.91 4.48 7.08
C VAL A 167 17.54 5.22 5.89
N ALA A 168 16.89 5.20 4.73
CA ALA A 168 17.35 5.91 3.53
C ALA A 168 17.48 7.43 3.79
N PHE A 169 16.47 8.05 4.40
CA PHE A 169 16.52 9.46 4.82
C PHE A 169 17.74 9.77 5.70
N VAL A 170 18.04 8.91 6.68
CA VAL A 170 19.22 9.10 7.56
C VAL A 170 20.54 8.96 6.79
N ILE A 171 20.63 7.97 5.89
CA ILE A 171 21.83 7.76 5.06
C ILE A 171 22.02 8.95 4.10
N ASN A 172 20.96 9.42 3.45
CA ASN A 172 20.98 10.53 2.52
C ASN A 172 21.36 11.85 3.21
N ALA A 173 20.93 12.05 4.46
CA ALA A 173 21.40 13.18 5.27
C ALA A 173 22.90 13.14 5.56
N ALA A 174 23.50 11.94 5.64
CA ALA A 174 24.93 11.77 5.87
C ALA A 174 25.76 11.76 4.57
N LEU A 175 25.17 11.33 3.46
CA LEU A 175 25.81 11.09 2.15
C LEU A 175 24.97 11.68 1.00
N PRO A 176 24.76 13.01 0.97
CA PRO A 176 23.86 13.67 0.01
C PRO A 176 24.27 13.51 -1.45
N GLU A 177 25.56 13.25 -1.72
CA GLU A 177 26.09 13.03 -3.06
C GLU A 177 25.63 11.71 -3.72
N TYR A 178 25.15 10.74 -2.93
CA TYR A 178 24.63 9.45 -3.41
C TYR A 178 23.09 9.38 -3.37
N CYS A 179 22.41 10.53 -3.36
CA CYS A 179 20.96 10.59 -3.14
C CYS A 179 20.13 9.75 -4.15
N TYR A 180 20.57 9.61 -5.41
CA TYR A 180 19.87 8.80 -6.40
C TYR A 180 20.02 7.30 -6.16
N GLU A 181 21.21 6.82 -5.78
CA GLU A 181 21.48 5.43 -5.47
C GLU A 181 20.77 4.99 -4.20
N ILE A 182 20.79 5.84 -3.18
CA ILE A 182 20.09 5.61 -1.92
C ILE A 182 18.60 5.49 -2.21
N LEU A 183 18.03 6.42 -2.99
CA LEU A 183 16.62 6.38 -3.38
C LEU A 183 16.29 5.13 -4.22
N ALA A 184 17.16 4.75 -5.18
CA ALA A 184 17.00 3.54 -5.99
C ALA A 184 16.94 2.28 -5.13
N ALA A 185 17.93 2.11 -4.24
CA ALA A 185 18.03 0.96 -3.36
C ALA A 185 16.86 0.91 -2.37
N ALA A 186 16.52 2.04 -1.77
CA ALA A 186 15.41 2.17 -0.84
C ALA A 186 14.08 1.82 -1.49
N THR A 187 13.77 2.38 -2.66
CA THR A 187 12.52 2.08 -3.37
C THR A 187 12.43 0.62 -3.79
N LEU A 188 13.51 0.05 -4.35
CA LEU A 188 13.52 -1.37 -4.74
C LEU A 188 13.30 -2.28 -3.53
N ALA A 189 14.03 -2.05 -2.44
CA ALA A 189 13.96 -2.86 -1.24
C ALA A 189 12.61 -2.72 -0.53
N ALA A 190 12.11 -1.48 -0.36
CA ALA A 190 10.82 -1.22 0.28
C ALA A 190 9.66 -1.83 -0.50
N LEU A 191 9.56 -1.56 -1.80
CA LEU A 191 8.47 -2.10 -2.61
C LEU A 191 8.58 -3.60 -2.84
N GLY A 192 9.80 -4.14 -2.97
CA GLY A 192 10.06 -5.57 -3.03
C GLY A 192 9.63 -6.31 -1.75
N LEU A 193 10.00 -5.77 -0.58
CA LEU A 193 9.60 -6.32 0.72
C LEU A 193 8.09 -6.21 0.93
N ALA A 194 7.49 -5.06 0.61
CA ALA A 194 6.03 -4.87 0.68
C ALA A 194 5.30 -5.88 -0.20
N ALA A 195 5.75 -6.09 -1.44
CA ALA A 195 5.16 -7.07 -2.34
C ALA A 195 5.26 -8.49 -1.78
N ASN A 196 6.41 -8.87 -1.22
CA ASN A 196 6.59 -10.18 -0.59
C ASN A 196 5.64 -10.38 0.61
N MET A 197 5.50 -9.36 1.45
CA MET A 197 4.59 -9.40 2.60
C MET A 197 3.12 -9.48 2.19
N ILE A 198 2.73 -8.74 1.15
CA ILE A 198 1.36 -8.76 0.60
C ILE A 198 1.02 -10.14 0.02
N ARG A 199 1.98 -10.83 -0.63
CA ARG A 199 1.80 -12.21 -1.14
C ARG A 199 1.63 -13.23 -0.03
N HIS A 200 2.26 -12.99 1.12
CA HIS A 200 2.25 -13.89 2.26
C HIS A 200 1.58 -13.23 3.48
N PRO A 201 0.24 -13.05 3.44
CA PRO A 201 -0.50 -12.51 4.57
C PRO A 201 -0.31 -13.44 5.77
N SER A 202 0.02 -12.86 6.91
CA SER A 202 0.32 -13.58 8.13
C SER A 202 -0.90 -14.41 8.52
N ARG A 203 -0.68 -15.69 8.79
CA ARG A 203 -1.72 -16.62 9.23
C ARG A 203 -2.24 -16.32 10.64
N THR A 204 -1.90 -15.17 11.23
CA THR A 204 -2.25 -14.73 12.58
C THR A 204 -3.72 -14.33 12.71
N ALA A 205 -4.61 -14.87 11.88
CA ALA A 205 -6.03 -14.88 12.21
C ALA A 205 -6.16 -15.50 13.61
N PRO A 206 -6.86 -14.84 14.55
CA PRO A 206 -6.96 -15.34 15.90
C PRO A 206 -7.53 -16.75 15.86
N LYS A 207 -6.79 -17.72 16.40
CA LYS A 207 -7.24 -19.11 16.63
C LYS A 207 -8.38 -19.21 17.66
N ASN A 208 -9.12 -18.12 17.92
CA ASN A 208 -10.32 -18.10 18.77
C ASN A 208 -11.54 -18.79 18.13
N ARG A 209 -11.33 -19.68 17.16
CA ARG A 209 -12.30 -20.73 16.77
C ARG A 209 -12.18 -21.99 17.63
N ALA A 210 -11.41 -21.97 18.71
CA ALA A 210 -11.48 -23.02 19.72
C ALA A 210 -12.89 -23.01 20.34
N SER A 211 -13.72 -23.92 19.83
CA SER A 211 -14.95 -24.46 20.41
C SER A 211 -15.99 -23.42 20.84
N LEU A 212 -16.86 -23.02 19.91
CA LEU A 212 -18.26 -22.89 20.34
C LEU A 212 -18.68 -24.29 20.83
N PRO A 213 -19.12 -24.45 22.08
CA PRO A 213 -19.56 -25.75 22.59
C PRO A 213 -20.64 -26.28 21.65
N SER A 214 -20.45 -27.49 21.16
CA SER A 214 -21.50 -28.21 20.43
C SER A 214 -22.71 -28.28 21.35
N MET A 215 -23.77 -27.53 21.03
CA MET A 215 -25.03 -27.62 21.75
C MET A 215 -25.50 -29.09 21.64
N PRO A 216 -25.73 -29.79 22.77
CA PRO A 216 -26.31 -31.13 22.73
C PRO A 216 -27.72 -31.04 22.12
N GLY A 217 -27.97 -31.89 21.12
CA GLY A 217 -29.27 -32.05 20.48
C GLY A 217 -30.24 -32.91 21.28
#